data_AF-A0A4P5S2I1-F1
#
_entry.id   AF-A0A4P5S2I1-F1
#
_cell.length_a   1.000
_cell.length_b   1.000
_cell.length_c   1.000
_cell.angle_alpha   90.00
_cell.angle_beta   90.00
_cell.angle_gamma   90.00
#
_symmetry.space_group_name_H-M   'P 1'
#
loop_
_entity.id
_entity.type
_entity.pdbx_description
1 polymer ?
#
loop_
_entity_poly.entity_id
_entity_poly.type
_entity_poly.pdbx_seq_one_letter_code
_entity_poly.pdbx_strand_id
1 'polypeptide(L)'
;MALKLIPTRRPIARTSDNLGHGAEIAGVVLVFFLIGLGLDAWLNTTPLFMVILSIVAVVEQFAKMYFVYTHQMRELEKERAEVARGGQGHV
;
A
#
# COMPACT_ATOMS: atom_id res chain seq x y z
N MET A 1 43.01 -7.63 6.74
CA MET A 1 42.08 -6.61 6.22
C MET A 1 40.69 -6.94 6.78
N ALA A 2 40.29 -6.29 7.88
CA ALA A 2 39.06 -6.65 8.58
C ALA A 2 37.86 -5.97 7.90
N LEU A 3 36.97 -6.79 7.31
CA LEU A 3 35.75 -6.32 6.68
C LEU A 3 34.77 -5.85 7.76
N LYS A 4 34.62 -4.53 7.92
CA LYS A 4 33.69 -3.94 8.87
C LYS A 4 32.27 -4.05 8.31
N LEU A 5 31.62 -5.17 8.57
CA LEU A 5 30.18 -5.37 8.36
C LEU A 5 29.41 -4.52 9.38
N ILE A 6 29.30 -3.21 9.15
CA ILE A 6 28.34 -2.40 9.89
C ILE A 6 26.97 -2.72 9.27
N PRO A 7 26.04 -3.37 9.99
CA PRO A 7 24.68 -3.49 9.49
C PRO A 7 24.12 -2.07 9.36
N THR A 8 23.90 -1.62 8.13
CA THR A 8 23.22 -0.36 7.87
C THR A 8 21.85 -0.47 8.53
N ARG A 9 21.61 0.39 9.53
CA ARG A 9 20.38 0.40 10.33
C ARG A 9 19.19 0.50 9.38
N ARG A 10 18.37 -0.55 9.30
CA ARG A 10 17.07 -0.47 8.60
C ARG A 10 16.35 0.77 9.14
N PRO A 11 15.97 1.74 8.30
CA PRO A 11 15.17 2.85 8.76
C PRO A 11 13.89 2.28 9.35
N ILE A 12 13.71 2.49 10.65
CA ILE A 12 12.44 2.24 11.35
C ILE A 12 11.39 3.04 10.60
N ALA A 13 10.36 2.36 10.06
CA ALA A 13 9.26 3.00 9.35
C ALA A 13 8.77 4.19 10.17
N ARG A 14 8.82 5.39 9.58
CA ARG A 14 8.45 6.61 10.31
C ARG A 14 6.98 6.52 10.68
N THR A 15 6.65 6.73 11.95
CA THR A 15 5.26 6.68 12.46
C THR A 15 4.29 7.57 11.68
N SER A 16 4.78 8.65 11.06
CA SER A 16 4.02 9.51 10.15
C SER A 16 3.40 8.76 8.97
N ASP A 17 4.11 7.78 8.42
CA ASP A 17 3.72 7.10 7.18
C ASP A 17 2.55 6.15 7.44
N ASN A 18 2.54 5.51 8.62
CA ASN A 18 1.46 4.63 9.04
C ASN A 18 0.18 5.39 9.38
N LEU A 19 0.29 6.59 9.96
CA LEU A 19 -0.88 7.43 10.25
C LEU A 19 -1.52 7.95 8.96
N GLY A 20 -0.70 8.36 7.98
CA GLY A 20 -1.19 8.76 6.65
C GLY A 20 -1.94 7.63 5.93
N HIS A 21 -1.41 6.41 6.00
CA HIS A 21 -2.10 5.22 5.46
C HIS A 21 -3.44 4.94 6.15
N GLY A 22 -3.50 5.04 7.47
CA GLY A 22 -4.75 4.85 8.21
C GLY A 22 -5.82 5.87 7.84
N ALA A 23 -5.42 7.14 7.70
CA ALA A 23 -6.32 8.21 7.27
C ALA A 23 -6.80 8.03 5.82
N GLU A 24 -5.93 7.57 4.92
CA GLU A 24 -6.30 7.26 3.53
C GLU A 24 -7.36 6.15 3.45
N ILE A 25 -7.14 5.04 4.17
CA ILE A 25 -8.08 3.92 4.20
C ILE A 25 -9.43 4.37 4.79
N ALA A 26 -9.40 5.08 5.92
CA ALA A 26 -10.62 5.61 6.54
C ALA A 26 -11.36 6.57 5.60
N GLY A 27 -10.63 7.42 4.86
CA GLY A 27 -11.19 8.33 3.88
C GLY A 27 -11.90 7.61 2.74
N VAL A 28 -11.28 6.59 2.14
CA VAL A 28 -11.89 5.82 1.05
C VAL A 28 -13.12 5.05 1.54
N VAL A 29 -13.02 4.37 2.69
CA VAL A 29 -14.17 3.66 3.27
C VAL A 29 -15.33 4.62 3.58
N LEU A 30 -15.04 5.79 4.14
CA LEU A 30 -16.06 6.80 4.44
C LEU A 30 -16.76 7.29 3.17
N VAL A 31 -16.02 7.54 2.09
CA VAL A 31 -16.62 7.98 0.81
C VAL A 31 -17.57 6.90 0.27
N PHE A 32 -17.13 5.65 0.18
CA PHE A 32 -17.97 4.56 -0.32
C PHE A 32 -19.18 4.29 0.58
N PHE A 33 -19.00 4.41 1.89
CA PHE A 33 -20.10 4.31 2.86
C PHE A 33 -21.16 5.40 2.64
N LEU A 34 -20.75 6.66 2.49
CA LEU A 34 -21.67 7.78 2.25
C LEU A 34 -22.40 7.67 0.91
N ILE A 35 -21.71 7.20 -0.14
CA ILE A 35 -22.33 6.91 -1.44
C ILE A 35 -23.39 5.82 -1.28
N GLY A 36 -23.06 4.72 -0.59
CA GLY A 36 -24.01 3.65 -0.31
C GLY A 36 -25.21 4.13 0.48
N LEU A 37 -24.98 4.97 1.50
CA LEU A 37 -26.03 5.55 2.32
C LEU A 37 -26.98 6.40 1.49
N GLY A 38 -26.45 7.23 0.59
CA GLY A 38 -27.25 8.06 -0.31
C GLY A 38 -28.07 7.22 -1.29
N LEU A 39 -27.48 6.16 -1.85
CA LEU A 39 -28.19 5.23 -2.74
C LEU A 39 -29.29 4.48 -2.02
N ASP A 40 -29.01 3.97 -0.82
CA ASP A 40 -29.99 3.24 0.00
C ASP A 40 -31.16 4.16 0.39
N ALA A 41 -30.88 5.42 0.76
CA ALA A 41 -31.90 6.42 1.07
C ALA A 41 -32.74 6.84 -0.15
N TRP A 42 -32.12 6.93 -1.34
CA TRP A 42 -32.83 7.32 -2.56
C TRP A 42 -33.72 6.20 -3.12
N LEU A 43 -33.24 4.95 -3.06
CA LEU A 43 -33.93 3.78 -3.60
C LEU A 43 -34.81 3.08 -2.55
N ASN A 44 -34.83 3.57 -1.32
CA ASN A 44 -35.57 2.98 -0.20
C ASN A 44 -35.21 1.50 0.03
N THR A 45 -33.95 1.14 -0.25
CA THR A 45 -33.44 -0.20 0.00
C THR A 45 -33.06 -0.37 1.47
N THR A 46 -33.01 -1.62 1.92
CA THR A 46 -32.24 -1.99 3.13
C THR A 46 -30.76 -1.63 2.89
N PRO A 47 -29.87 -1.59 3.91
CA PRO A 47 -28.49 -1.08 3.78
C PRO A 47 -27.57 -1.98 2.92
N LEU A 48 -27.98 -2.24 1.69
CA LEU A 48 -27.40 -3.18 0.75
C LEU A 48 -26.29 -2.50 -0.02
N PHE A 49 -26.54 -1.29 -0.55
CA PHE A 49 -25.51 -0.52 -1.25
C PHE A 49 -24.43 -0.07 -0.29
N MET A 50 -24.76 0.34 0.94
CA MET A 50 -23.78 0.61 2.00
C MET A 50 -22.84 -0.57 2.23
N VAL A 51 -23.37 -1.78 2.42
CA VAL A 51 -22.55 -2.97 2.70
C VAL A 51 -21.70 -3.36 1.49
N ILE A 52 -22.29 -3.43 0.30
CA ILE A 52 -21.58 -3.83 -0.92
C ILE A 52 -20.45 -2.84 -1.22
N LEU A 53 -20.72 -1.53 -1.20
CA LEU A 53 -19.72 -0.51 -1.49
C LEU A 53 -18.62 -0.47 -0.42
N SER A 54 -18.94 -0.68 0.85
CA SER A 54 -17.93 -0.77 1.91
C SER A 54 -17.01 -1.98 1.72
N ILE A 55 -17.56 -3.13 1.33
CA ILE A 55 -16.75 -4.33 1.01
C ILE A 55 -15.85 -4.04 -0.20
N VAL A 56 -16.36 -3.42 -1.25
CA VAL A 56 -15.57 -3.03 -2.43
C VAL A 56 -14.44 -2.09 -2.03
N ALA A 57 -14.69 -1.08 -1.21
CA ALA A 57 -13.66 -0.15 -0.72
C ALA A 57 -12.53 -0.87 0.02
N VAL A 58 -12.87 -1.84 0.87
CA VAL A 58 -11.87 -2.64 1.59
C VAL A 58 -11.07 -3.50 0.61
N VAL A 59 -11.74 -4.20 -0.30
CA VAL A 59 -11.07 -5.05 -1.31
C VAL A 59 -10.15 -4.22 -2.22
N GLU A 60 -10.57 -3.03 -2.62
CA GLU A 60 -9.76 -2.10 -3.40
C GLU A 60 -8.47 -1.74 -2.67
N GLN A 61 -8.53 -1.43 -1.37
CA GLN A 61 -7.35 -1.11 -0.57
C GLN A 61 -6.37 -2.30 -0.49
N PHE A 62 -6.88 -3.53 -0.31
CA PHE A 62 -6.05 -4.72 -0.35
C PHE A 62 -5.42 -4.95 -1.72
N ALA A 63 -6.16 -4.76 -2.80
CA ALA A 63 -5.65 -4.86 -4.16
C ALA A 63 -4.56 -3.82 -4.42
N LYS A 64 -4.80 -2.56 -4.05
CA LYS A 64 -3.81 -1.47 -4.15
C LYS A 64 -2.54 -1.81 -3.39
N MET A 65 -2.66 -2.27 -2.15
CA MET A 65 -1.51 -2.69 -1.34
C MET A 65 -0.70 -3.79 -2.03
N TYR A 66 -1.38 -4.79 -2.61
CA TYR A 66 -0.71 -5.85 -3.36
C TYR A 66 0.09 -5.29 -4.55
N PHE A 67 -0.54 -4.48 -5.41
CA PHE A 67 0.14 -3.92 -6.59
C PHE A 67 1.31 -3.02 -6.19
N VAL A 68 1.10 -2.09 -5.25
CA VAL A 68 2.13 -1.17 -4.76
C VAL A 68 3.32 -1.93 -4.17
N TYR A 69 3.07 -3.02 -3.45
CA TYR A 69 4.13 -3.88 -2.94
C TYR A 69 4.91 -4.59 -4.05
N THR A 70 4.20 -5.18 -5.02
CA THR A 70 4.84 -5.86 -6.16
C THR A 70 5.71 -4.91 -6.99
N HIS A 71 5.25 -3.68 -7.22
CA HIS A 71 6.02 -2.67 -7.96
C HIS A 71 7.32 -2.30 -7.23
N GLN A 72 7.26 -2.04 -5.93
CA GLN A 72 8.43 -1.70 -5.12
C GLN A 72 9.47 -2.84 -5.10
N MET A 73 9.01 -4.09 -4.99
CA MET A 73 9.92 -5.24 -4.99
C MET A 73 10.66 -5.37 -6.33
N ARG A 74 9.96 -5.15 -7.44
CA ARG A 74 10.57 -5.22 -8.77
C ARG A 74 11.61 -4.12 -9.00
N GLU A 75 11.43 -2.94 -8.40
CA GLU A 75 12.43 -1.86 -8.45
C GLU A 75 13.67 -2.22 -7.64
N LEU A 76 13.50 -2.75 -6.43
CA LEU A 76 14.60 -3.21 -5.59
C LEU A 76 15.40 -4.36 -6.25
N GLU A 77 14.73 -5.25 -6.96
CA GLU A 77 15.40 -6.32 -7.72
C GLU A 77 16.25 -5.76 -8.88
N LYS A 78 15.76 -4.75 -9.60
CA LYS A 78 16.52 -4.07 -10.65
C LYS A 78 17.75 -3.38 -10.09
N GLU A 79 17.58 -2.62 -9.01
CA GLU A 79 18.68 -1.92 -8.33
C GLU A 79 19.75 -2.92 -7.88
N ARG A 80 19.35 -4.05 -7.29
CA ARG A 80 20.28 -5.14 -6.92
C ARG A 80 20.98 -5.75 -8.14
N ALA A 81 20.27 -5.95 -9.26
CA ALA A 81 20.86 -6.47 -10.48
C ALA A 81 21.87 -5.50 -11.12
N GLU A 82 21.60 -4.20 -11.05
CA GLU A 82 22.52 -3.15 -11.53
C GLU A 82 23.77 -3.06 -10.64
N VAL A 83 23.62 -3.12 -9.32
CA VAL A 83 24.76 -3.17 -8.38
C VAL A 83 25.61 -4.42 -8.62
N ALA A 84 24.98 -5.59 -8.81
CA ALA A 84 25.69 -6.83 -9.12
C ALA A 84 26.47 -6.74 -10.44
N ARG A 85 25.90 -6.07 -11.47
CA ARG A 85 26.57 -5.83 -12.75
C ARG A 85 27.71 -4.82 -12.66
N GLY A 86 27.54 -3.75 -11.89
CA GLY A 86 28.58 -2.73 -11.67
C GLY A 86 29.77 -3.26 -10.87
N GLY A 87 29.55 -4.20 -9.95
CA GLY A 87 30.61 -4.87 -9.19
C GLY A 87 31.46 -5.86 -10.01
N GLN A 88 31.00 -6.27 -11.19
CA GLN A 88 31.68 -7.26 -12.05
C GLN A 88 32.68 -6.63 -13.05
N GLY A 89 32.76 -5.29 -13.11
CA GLY A 89 33.65 -4.55 -14.03
C GLY A 89 34.98 -4.07 -13.43
N HIS A 90 35.33 -4.52 -12.22
CA HIS A 90 36.56 -4.15 -11.50
C HIS A 90 37.35 -5.39 -11.06
N VAL A 91 37.62 -6.30 -12.01
CA VAL A 91 38.57 -7.41 -11.85
C VAL A 91 39.58 -7.38 -12.98
#